data_AF-A0A8X7BFH4-F1
#
_entry.id   AF-A0A8X7BFH4-F1
#
_cell.length_a   1.000
_cell.length_b   1.000
_cell.length_c   1.000
_cell.angle_alpha   90.00
_cell.angle_beta   90.00
_cell.angle_gamma   90.00
#
_symmetry.space_group_name_H-M   'P 1'
#
loop_
_entity.id
_entity.type
_entity.pdbx_description
1 polymer ?
#
loop_
_entity_poly.entity_id
_entity_poly.type
_entity_poly.pdbx_seq_one_letter_code
_entity_poly.pdbx_strand_id
1 'polypeptide(L)'
;MAVSVYIVSKAGGMIYQYDYNVVPIEYEKTFSYPLDLTLEYLNNRVLVTFGQMDNIKVGHIVLSINGSPIIGRKMNDGRDIFDVLKAEENYPISIKFGRLRLGTNEKIVMASTFHS
;
A
#
# COMPACT_ATOMS: atom_id res chain seq x y z
N MET A 1 15.48 10.23 -5.80
CA MET A 1 14.79 11.05 -4.76
C MET A 1 13.41 11.38 -5.31
N ALA A 2 12.34 10.98 -4.64
CA ALA A 2 10.97 11.34 -5.03
C ALA A 2 10.64 12.68 -4.36
N VAL A 3 10.15 13.64 -5.13
CA VAL A 3 9.82 14.99 -4.64
C VAL A 3 8.41 15.33 -5.07
N SER A 4 7.63 15.91 -4.17
CA SER A 4 6.26 16.35 -4.44
C SER A 4 6.16 17.84 -4.16
N VAL A 5 5.54 18.57 -5.09
CA VAL A 5 5.29 20.02 -4.99
C VAL A 5 3.81 20.22 -4.70
N TYR A 6 3.52 21.03 -3.68
CA TYR A 6 2.16 21.41 -3.28
C TYR A 6 2.04 22.94 -3.29
N ILE A 7 0.98 23.46 -3.90
CA ILE A 7 0.56 24.86 -3.77
C ILE A 7 -0.71 24.85 -2.93
N VAL A 8 -0.65 25.46 -1.74
CA VAL A 8 -1.74 25.50 -0.77
C VAL A 8 -2.20 26.94 -0.62
N SER A 9 -3.52 27.14 -0.59
CA SER A 9 -4.14 28.46 -0.41
C SER A 9 -3.94 28.98 1.00
N LYS A 10 -4.15 30.29 1.19
CA LYS A 10 -4.17 30.92 2.52
C LYS A 10 -5.26 30.32 3.44
N ALA A 11 -6.29 29.68 2.87
CA ALA A 11 -7.34 29.01 3.64
C ALA A 11 -7.03 27.52 3.91
N GLY A 12 -5.83 27.04 3.56
CA GLY A 12 -5.42 25.65 3.74
C GLY A 12 -5.86 24.68 2.63
N GLY A 13 -6.52 25.18 1.58
CA GLY A 13 -6.99 24.34 0.47
C GLY A 13 -5.87 24.01 -0.53
N MET A 14 -5.76 22.75 -0.95
CA MET A 14 -4.82 22.33 -2.01
C MET A 14 -5.25 22.88 -3.38
N ILE A 15 -4.45 23.78 -3.95
CA ILE A 15 -4.71 24.40 -5.28
C ILE A 15 -4.04 23.59 -6.39
N TYR A 16 -2.81 23.16 -6.16
CA TYR A 16 -2.02 22.41 -7.13
C TYR A 16 -1.16 21.38 -6.43
N GLN A 17 -0.96 20.24 -7.10
CA GLN A 17 -0.13 19.17 -6.61
C GLN A 17 0.55 18.48 -7.79
N TYR A 18 1.86 18.24 -7.67
CA TYR A 18 2.64 17.51 -8.65
C TYR A 18 3.64 16.58 -7.97
N ASP A 19 3.70 15.32 -8.41
CA ASP A 19 4.71 14.36 -7.97
C ASP A 19 5.74 14.14 -9.09
N TYR A 20 7.02 14.38 -8.79
CA TYR A 20 8.13 14.15 -9.71
C TYR A 20 8.90 12.87 -9.33
N ASN A 21 9.26 12.06 -10.33
CA ASN A 21 10.00 10.81 -10.18
C ASN A 21 9.35 9.77 -9.24
N VAL A 22 8.05 9.50 -9.43
CA VAL A 22 7.36 8.41 -8.73
C VAL A 22 7.68 7.07 -9.39
N VAL A 23 8.93 6.61 -9.29
CA VAL A 23 9.27 5.24 -9.71
C VAL A 23 8.52 4.29 -8.78
N PRO A 24 7.63 3.41 -9.29
CA PRO A 24 7.03 2.36 -8.49
C PRO A 24 8.15 1.42 -8.06
N ILE A 25 8.49 1.46 -6.78
CA ILE A 25 9.32 0.43 -6.19
C ILE A 25 8.36 -0.68 -5.78
N GLU A 26 8.40 -1.78 -6.53
CA GLU A 26 7.58 -2.95 -6.33
C GLU A 26 8.48 -4.16 -6.08
N TYR A 27 8.13 -4.94 -5.06
CA TYR A 27 8.86 -6.14 -4.68
C TYR A 27 7.90 -7.32 -4.65
N GLU A 28 8.17 -8.34 -5.44
CA GLU A 28 7.39 -9.56 -5.47
C GLU A 28 8.18 -10.70 -4.84
N LYS A 29 7.54 -11.43 -3.92
CA LYS A 29 8.15 -12.56 -3.24
C LYS A 29 7.13 -13.66 -2.99
N THR A 30 7.58 -14.90 -3.13
CA THR A 30 6.82 -16.09 -2.77
C THR A 30 7.02 -16.42 -1.30
N PHE A 31 5.92 -16.67 -0.59
CA PHE A 31 5.89 -17.04 0.82
C PHE A 31 5.41 -18.48 0.99
N SER A 32 5.84 -19.08 2.09
CA SER A 32 5.36 -20.36 2.62
C SER A 32 4.48 -20.10 3.85
N TYR A 33 3.75 -21.11 4.30
CA TYR A 33 2.95 -21.04 5.52
C TYR A 33 3.83 -21.38 6.74
N PRO A 34 3.70 -20.69 7.89
CA PRO A 34 2.90 -19.48 8.11
C PRO A 34 3.55 -18.23 7.51
N LEU A 35 2.77 -17.18 7.30
CA LEU A 35 3.30 -15.91 6.81
C LEU A 35 4.20 -15.24 7.87
N ASP A 36 5.47 -14.98 7.52
CA ASP A 36 6.45 -14.30 8.39
C ASP A 36 6.21 -12.77 8.55
N LEU A 37 5.14 -12.25 7.94
CA LEU A 37 4.76 -10.84 7.92
C LEU A 37 3.44 -10.66 8.66
N THR A 38 3.33 -9.58 9.44
CA THR A 38 2.03 -9.15 9.98
C THR A 38 1.45 -8.09 9.07
N LEU A 39 0.24 -8.34 8.61
CA LEU A 39 -0.52 -7.43 7.76
C LEU A 39 -1.72 -6.87 8.51
N GLU A 40 -2.07 -5.62 8.23
CA GLU A 40 -3.27 -4.96 8.76
C GLU A 40 -4.03 -4.22 7.66
N TYR A 41 -5.34 -4.10 7.83
CA TYR A 41 -6.19 -3.35 6.92
C TYR A 41 -6.37 -1.92 7.42
N LEU A 42 -5.88 -0.94 6.66
CA LEU A 42 -5.97 0.48 6.99
C LEU A 42 -6.33 1.29 5.73
N ASN A 43 -7.29 2.22 5.86
CA ASN A 43 -7.69 3.15 4.80
C ASN A 43 -7.91 2.48 3.43
N ASN A 44 -8.65 1.36 3.42
CA ASN A 44 -8.92 0.59 2.22
C ASN A 44 -7.67 0.03 1.52
N ARG A 45 -6.64 -0.34 2.29
CA ARG A 45 -5.42 -0.99 1.80
C ARG A 45 -4.91 -2.00 2.83
N VAL A 46 -4.19 -3.02 2.38
CA VAL A 46 -3.52 -3.99 3.27
C VAL A 46 -2.05 -3.58 3.41
N LEU A 47 -1.63 -3.24 4.63
CA LEU A 47 -0.30 -2.74 4.96
C LEU A 47 0.52 -3.78 5.72
N VAL A 48 1.83 -3.75 5.52
CA VAL A 48 2.80 -4.46 6.37
C VAL A 48 3.02 -3.66 7.64
N THR A 49 2.66 -4.22 8.81
CA THR A 49 2.86 -3.57 10.12
C THR A 49 4.03 -4.15 10.90
N PHE A 50 4.38 -5.42 10.67
CA PHE A 50 5.53 -6.07 11.30
C PHE A 50 6.16 -7.12 10.38
N GLY A 51 7.45 -7.42 10.62
CA GLY A 51 8.25 -8.35 9.81
C GLY A 51 8.84 -7.64 8.59
N GLN A 52 10.03 -7.03 8.72
CA GLN A 52 10.76 -6.53 7.56
C GLN A 52 11.66 -7.63 7.03
N MET A 53 11.58 -7.90 5.73
CA MET A 53 12.34 -8.98 5.09
C MET A 53 12.76 -8.57 3.69
N ASP A 54 14.04 -8.79 3.37
CA ASP A 54 14.70 -8.33 2.16
C ASP A 54 14.43 -6.84 1.89
N ASN A 55 13.66 -6.55 0.84
CA ASN A 55 13.30 -5.21 0.42
C ASN A 55 11.87 -4.79 0.86
N ILE A 56 11.11 -5.69 1.48
CA ILE A 56 9.75 -5.42 1.97
C ILE A 56 9.87 -4.77 3.35
N LYS A 57 9.48 -3.51 3.46
CA LYS A 57 9.56 -2.73 4.72
C LYS A 57 8.18 -2.49 5.31
N VAL A 58 8.14 -2.23 6.62
CA VAL A 58 6.93 -1.73 7.31
C VAL A 58 6.39 -0.49 6.58
N GLY A 59 5.08 -0.41 6.42
CA GLY A 59 4.39 0.64 5.67
C GLY A 59 4.27 0.40 4.16
N HIS A 60 4.85 -0.68 3.62
CA HIS A 60 4.49 -1.14 2.27
C HIS A 60 3.05 -1.65 2.25
N ILE A 61 2.41 -1.51 1.10
CA ILE A 61 1.09 -2.07 0.82
C ILE A 61 1.21 -3.28 -0.07
N VAL A 62 0.26 -4.21 0.08
CA VAL A 62 0.04 -5.27 -0.91
C VAL A 62 -0.58 -4.66 -2.17
N LEU A 63 -0.03 -5.00 -3.34
CA LEU A 63 -0.51 -4.55 -4.65
C LEU A 63 -1.22 -5.67 -5.41
N SER A 64 -0.66 -6.88 -5.36
CA SER A 64 -1.22 -8.06 -6.01
C SER A 64 -0.83 -9.34 -5.28
N ILE A 65 -1.66 -10.36 -5.43
CA ILE A 65 -1.43 -11.71 -4.91
C ILE A 65 -1.51 -12.67 -6.11
N ASN A 66 -0.51 -13.52 -6.30
CA ASN A 66 -0.38 -14.45 -7.44
C ASN A 66 -0.59 -13.75 -8.80
N GLY A 67 -0.03 -12.55 -8.95
CA GLY A 67 -0.20 -11.72 -10.15
C GLY A 67 -1.59 -11.07 -10.31
N SER A 68 -2.56 -11.39 -9.46
CA SER A 68 -3.90 -10.78 -9.49
C SER A 68 -3.92 -9.50 -8.64
N PRO A 69 -4.27 -8.34 -9.23
CA PRO A 69 -4.32 -7.08 -8.49
C PRO A 69 -5.41 -7.12 -7.44
N ILE A 70 -5.16 -6.50 -6.30
CA ILE A 70 -6.15 -6.39 -5.21
C ILE A 70 -6.83 -5.03 -5.22
N ILE A 71 -8.09 -5.01 -4.79
CA ILE A 71 -8.85 -3.77 -4.63
C ILE A 71 -9.33 -3.70 -3.18
N GLY A 72 -8.72 -2.82 -2.41
CA GLY A 72 -9.04 -2.70 -1.00
C GLY A 72 -8.58 -3.91 -0.21
N ARG A 73 -9.54 -4.57 0.44
CA ARG A 73 -9.35 -5.81 1.20
C ARG A 73 -9.61 -7.08 0.38
N LYS A 74 -10.15 -6.94 -0.82
CA LYS A 74 -10.66 -8.06 -1.61
C LYS A 74 -9.78 -8.32 -2.81
N MET A 75 -9.66 -9.60 -3.15
CA MET A 75 -9.09 -10.04 -4.42
C MET A 75 -10.12 -9.82 -5.56
N ASN A 76 -9.69 -9.96 -6.81
CA ASN A 76 -10.56 -9.93 -7.98
C ASN A 76 -11.74 -10.91 -7.89
N ASP A 77 -11.53 -12.08 -7.25
CA ASP A 77 -12.55 -13.11 -7.04
C ASP A 77 -13.56 -12.76 -5.93
N GLY A 78 -13.43 -11.60 -5.28
CA GLY A 78 -14.30 -11.16 -4.19
C GLY A 78 -13.96 -11.74 -2.81
N ARG A 79 -13.00 -12.68 -2.74
CA ARG A 79 -12.47 -13.26 -1.50
C ARG A 79 -11.68 -12.24 -0.69
N ASP A 80 -11.77 -12.31 0.64
CA ASP A 80 -10.98 -11.48 1.55
C ASP A 80 -9.53 -11.96 1.59
N ILE A 81 -8.58 -11.03 1.50
CA ILE A 81 -7.15 -11.34 1.51
C ILE A 81 -6.75 -12.07 2.79
N PHE A 82 -7.29 -11.69 3.94
CA PHE A 82 -6.92 -12.31 5.21
C PHE A 82 -7.43 -13.75 5.32
N ASP A 83 -8.54 -14.08 4.66
CA ASP A 83 -9.05 -15.45 4.63
C ASP A 83 -8.18 -16.32 3.72
N VAL A 84 -7.72 -15.77 2.58
CA VAL A 84 -6.78 -16.45 1.67
C VAL A 84 -5.45 -16.73 2.36
N LEU A 85 -4.90 -15.76 3.10
CA LEU A 85 -3.62 -15.89 3.81
C LEU A 85 -3.68 -16.81 5.04
N LYS A 86 -4.87 -17.03 5.62
CA LYS A 86 -5.07 -17.98 6.72
C LYS A 86 -5.09 -19.44 6.28
N ALA A 87 -5.51 -19.70 5.04
CA ALA A 87 -5.62 -21.04 4.50
C ALA A 87 -4.25 -21.54 3.99
N GLU A 88 -3.70 -22.55 4.66
CA GLU A 88 -2.43 -23.20 4.31
C GLU A 88 -2.44 -23.77 2.88
N GLU A 89 -3.59 -24.23 2.40
CA GLU A 89 -3.79 -24.78 1.04
C GLU A 89 -3.47 -23.78 -0.09
N ASN A 90 -3.49 -22.48 0.20
CA ASN A 90 -3.16 -21.44 -0.80
C ASN A 90 -1.67 -21.19 -0.93
N TYR A 91 -0.84 -21.81 -0.09
CA TYR A 91 0.61 -21.69 -0.15
C TYR A 91 1.21 -22.76 -1.07
N PRO A 92 2.27 -22.43 -1.84
CA PRO A 92 3.02 -21.17 -1.84
C PRO A 92 2.30 -20.01 -2.54
N ILE A 93 2.39 -18.81 -1.95
CA ILE A 93 1.71 -17.61 -2.45
C ILE A 93 2.70 -16.50 -2.83
N SER A 94 2.59 -15.96 -4.04
CA SER A 94 3.37 -14.79 -4.47
C SER A 94 2.65 -13.51 -4.06
N ILE A 95 3.31 -12.64 -3.32
CA ILE A 95 2.75 -11.35 -2.90
C ILE A 95 3.65 -10.24 -3.43
N LYS A 96 3.04 -9.29 -4.13
CA LYS A 96 3.69 -8.08 -4.59
C LYS A 96 3.40 -6.94 -3.63
N PHE A 97 4.45 -6.32 -3.13
CA PHE A 97 4.42 -5.17 -2.24
C PHE A 97 4.87 -3.92 -2.97
N GLY A 98 4.39 -2.76 -2.54
CA GLY A 98 4.84 -1.48 -3.05
C GLY A 98 4.69 -0.37 -2.03
N ARG A 99 5.32 0.77 -2.32
CA ARG A 99 5.21 1.94 -1.44
C ARG A 99 3.77 2.49 -1.47
N LEU A 100 3.26 2.84 -0.30
CA LEU A 100 1.98 3.53 -0.18
C LEU A 100 1.98 4.81 -1.02
N ARG A 101 0.97 4.94 -1.90
CA ARG A 101 0.72 6.16 -2.68
C ARG A 101 -0.52 6.85 -2.14
N LEU A 102 -0.37 8.13 -1.82
CA LEU A 102 -1.47 8.96 -1.36
C LEU A 102 -2.42 9.26 -2.53
N GLY A 103 -3.70 8.97 -2.32
CA GLY A 103 -4.77 9.42 -3.19
C GLY A 103 -5.01 10.92 -3.05
N THR A 104 -5.77 11.49 -3.98
CA THR A 104 -6.07 12.94 -4.00
C THR A 104 -6.68 13.44 -2.70
N ASN A 105 -7.63 12.71 -2.11
CA ASN A 105 -8.26 13.09 -0.85
C ASN A 105 -7.27 13.06 0.32
N GLU A 106 -6.41 12.04 0.39
CA GLU A 106 -5.37 11.95 1.42
C GLU A 106 -4.37 13.11 1.30
N LYS A 107 -4.03 13.51 0.07
CA LYS A 107 -3.18 14.68 -0.22
C LYS A 107 -3.83 16.00 0.19
N ILE A 108 -5.13 16.17 -0.05
CA ILE A 108 -5.89 17.36 0.39
C ILE A 108 -5.85 17.45 1.91
N VAL A 109 -6.14 16.35 2.60
CA VAL A 109 -6.10 16.32 4.08
C VAL A 109 -4.70 16.67 4.58
N MET A 110 -3.65 16.07 4.02
CA MET A 110 -2.27 16.42 4.41
C MET A 110 -1.93 17.89 4.18
N ALA A 111 -2.36 18.48 3.05
CA ALA A 111 -2.15 19.89 2.76
C ALA A 111 -2.84 20.80 3.81
N SER A 112 -4.08 20.47 4.19
CA SER A 112 -4.81 21.19 5.23
C SER A 112 -4.17 21.02 6.61
N THR A 113 -3.68 19.82 6.94
CA THR A 113 -2.97 19.56 8.20
C THR A 113 -1.66 20.33 8.28
N PHE A 114 -0.93 20.47 7.17
CA PHE A 114 0.32 21.24 7.14
C PHE A 114 0.11 22.76 7.35
N HIS A 115 -1.04 23.28 6.94
CA HIS A 115 -1.38 24.70 7.13
C HIS A 115 -1.68 25.06 8.60
N SER A 116 -2.19 24.11 9.39
CA SER A 116 -2.70 24.34 10.75
C SER A 116 -1.59 24.31 11.79
#